data_AF-W1NXH2-F1
#
_entry.id   AF-W1NXH2-F1
#
_cell.length_a   1.000
_cell.length_b   1.000
_cell.length_c   1.000
_cell.angle_alpha   90.00
_cell.angle_beta   90.00
_cell.angle_gamma   90.00
#
_symmetry.space_group_name_H-M   'P 1'
#
loop_
_entity.id
_entity.type
_entity.pdbx_description
1 polymer ?
#
loop_
_entity_poly.entity_id
_entity_poly.type
_entity_poly.pdbx_seq_one_letter_code
_entity_poly.pdbx_strand_id
1 'polypeptide(L)'
;MHKSDGMLVGKPAPLLGNLQLQSSYSRVSNFYHYWTRFATVMDFSWVDQHGVSEGDNRKKTRNHYNETVRCVTEFVGIRDERMERQKLQAEKWVRKRQKKCSERKRKIERGLREQDLYSGQES
;
A
#
# COMPACT_ATOMS: atom_id res chain seq x y z
N MET A 1 -20.20 -7.14 -4.39
CA MET A 1 -19.42 -8.36 -4.05
C MET A 1 -18.22 -7.93 -3.22
N HIS A 2 -18.31 -8.02 -1.90
CA HIS A 2 -17.15 -7.78 -1.02
C HIS A 2 -16.27 -9.01 -1.07
N LYS A 3 -15.03 -8.87 -1.55
CA LYS A 3 -14.02 -9.92 -1.42
C LYS A 3 -13.66 -9.98 0.06
N SER A 4 -14.09 -11.05 0.72
CA SER A 4 -13.51 -11.49 1.99
C SER A 4 -12.06 -11.87 1.71
N ASP A 5 -11.15 -10.92 1.89
CA ASP A 5 -9.73 -11.20 1.96
C ASP A 5 -9.50 -12.09 3.18
N GLY A 6 -9.53 -13.40 2.94
CA GLY A 6 -9.23 -14.41 3.93
C GLY A 6 -7.88 -14.11 4.57
N MET A 7 -7.88 -14.02 5.90
CA MET A 7 -6.66 -14.16 6.68
C MET A 7 -5.89 -15.36 6.15
N LEU A 8 -4.60 -15.19 5.94
CA LEU A 8 -3.66 -16.28 5.69
C LEU A 8 -3.46 -17.05 7.01
N VAL A 9 -4.51 -17.74 7.47
CA VAL A 9 -4.43 -18.70 8.58
C VAL A 9 -3.51 -19.82 8.10
N GLY A 10 -2.26 -19.84 8.58
CA GLY A 10 -1.30 -20.93 8.33
C GLY A 10 -0.07 -20.59 7.48
N LYS A 11 0.11 -19.36 6.98
CA LYS A 11 1.41 -18.97 6.38
C LYS A 11 2.30 -18.36 7.47
N PRO A 12 3.57 -18.80 7.61
CA PRO A 12 4.47 -18.25 8.60
C PRO A 12 4.68 -16.75 8.34
N ALA A 13 4.82 -15.98 9.42
CA ALA A 13 5.09 -14.56 9.31
C ALA A 13 6.36 -14.33 8.47
N PRO A 14 6.31 -13.49 7.43
CA PRO A 14 7.48 -13.20 6.62
C PRO A 14 8.57 -12.56 7.50
N LEU A 15 9.81 -13.01 7.33
CA LEU A 15 10.96 -12.39 7.96
C LEU A 15 11.34 -11.12 7.20
N LEU A 16 11.67 -10.03 7.92
CA LEU A 16 12.14 -8.78 7.33
C LEU A 16 13.47 -8.97 6.57
N GLY A 17 14.23 -9.99 6.94
CA GLY A 17 15.54 -10.31 6.36
C GLY A 17 16.65 -9.39 6.85
N ASN A 18 17.79 -9.42 6.14
CA ASN A 18 18.93 -8.54 6.41
C ASN A 18 18.76 -7.18 5.69
N LEU A 19 19.43 -6.15 6.21
CA LEU A 19 19.46 -4.79 5.65
C LEU A 19 20.25 -4.69 4.32
N GLN A 20 20.60 -5.81 3.69
CA GLN A 20 21.34 -5.77 2.44
C GLN A 20 20.49 -5.09 1.35
N LEU A 21 21.07 -4.08 0.69
CA LEU A 21 20.45 -3.30 -0.40
C LEU A 21 19.89 -4.13 -1.57
N GLN A 22 20.23 -5.43 -1.64
CA GLN A 22 19.84 -6.37 -2.67
C GLN A 22 18.57 -7.18 -2.32
N SER A 23 17.95 -6.97 -1.14
CA SER A 23 16.74 -7.72 -0.80
C SER A 23 15.63 -7.41 -1.82
N SER A 24 15.19 -8.42 -2.56
CA SER A 24 14.18 -8.29 -3.61
C SER A 24 12.94 -7.55 -3.09
N TYR A 25 12.48 -6.54 -3.84
CA TYR A 25 11.29 -5.74 -3.55
C TYR A 25 10.10 -6.60 -3.11
N SER A 26 9.86 -7.69 -3.82
CA SER A 26 8.74 -8.58 -3.54
C SER A 26 8.79 -9.12 -2.11
N ARG A 27 9.99 -9.35 -1.55
CA ARG A 27 10.15 -9.81 -0.17
C ARG A 27 9.80 -8.70 0.84
N VAL A 28 10.35 -7.50 0.65
CA VAL A 28 10.10 -6.35 1.55
C VAL A 28 8.64 -5.91 1.47
N SER A 29 8.08 -5.86 0.26
CA SER A 29 6.66 -5.53 0.04
C SER A 29 5.73 -6.58 0.66
N ASN A 30 6.02 -7.88 0.51
CA ASN A 30 5.22 -8.93 1.14
C ASN A 30 5.27 -8.87 2.67
N PHE A 31 6.42 -8.49 3.24
CA PHE A 31 6.56 -8.26 4.68
C PHE A 31 5.59 -7.17 5.15
N TYR A 32 5.69 -5.97 4.59
CA TYR A 32 4.82 -4.86 5.01
C TYR A 32 3.35 -5.13 4.71
N HIS A 33 3.01 -5.76 3.58
CA HIS A 33 1.63 -6.16 3.29
C HIS A 33 1.05 -7.14 4.32
N TYR A 34 1.86 -8.07 4.84
CA TYR A 34 1.42 -8.97 5.90
C TYR A 34 1.13 -8.21 7.20
N TRP A 35 2.05 -7.36 7.63
CA TRP A 35 1.95 -6.65 8.90
C TRP A 35 0.94 -5.49 8.89
N THR A 36 0.73 -4.81 7.78
CA THR A 36 -0.36 -3.83 7.62
C THR A 36 -1.73 -4.49 7.74
N ARG A 37 -1.83 -5.77 7.41
CA ARG A 37 -3.05 -6.57 7.53
C ARG A 37 -3.06 -7.43 8.80
N PHE A 38 -2.14 -7.18 9.72
CA PHE A 38 -1.99 -7.94 10.94
C PHE A 38 -3.29 -7.94 11.74
N ALA A 39 -3.59 -9.11 12.31
CA ALA A 39 -4.67 -9.28 13.26
C ALA A 39 -4.34 -10.46 14.17
N THR A 40 -4.36 -10.17 15.46
CA THR A 40 -3.99 -11.11 16.51
C THR A 40 -5.07 -12.17 16.74
N VAL A 41 -4.63 -13.38 17.12
CA VAL A 41 -5.48 -14.49 17.59
C VAL A 41 -5.60 -14.50 19.11
N MET A 42 -4.87 -13.61 19.81
CA MET A 42 -4.93 -13.46 21.26
C MET A 42 -6.37 -13.17 21.72
N ASP A 43 -6.79 -13.84 22.79
CA ASP A 43 -8.15 -13.82 23.32
C ASP A 43 -8.41 -12.66 24.31
N PHE A 44 -7.34 -12.07 24.86
CA PHE A 44 -7.38 -10.99 25.86
C PHE A 44 -8.29 -11.33 27.05
N SER A 45 -8.32 -12.59 27.47
CA SER A 45 -9.19 -13.08 28.55
C SER A 45 -8.87 -12.47 29.92
N TRP A 46 -7.63 -12.02 30.14
CA TRP A 46 -7.21 -11.30 31.35
C TRP A 46 -7.96 -9.97 31.56
N VAL A 47 -8.51 -9.38 30.51
CA VAL A 47 -9.22 -8.09 30.58
C VAL A 47 -10.54 -8.22 31.35
N ASP A 48 -11.14 -9.41 31.38
CA ASP A 48 -12.39 -9.67 32.11
C ASP A 48 -12.22 -9.66 33.64
N GLN A 49 -10.98 -9.63 34.14
CA GLN A 49 -10.72 -9.52 35.57
C GLN A 49 -11.03 -8.11 36.11
N HIS A 50 -11.17 -7.12 35.23
CA HIS A 50 -11.66 -5.78 35.59
C HIS A 50 -13.19 -5.78 35.48
N GLY A 51 -13.89 -5.47 36.59
CA GLY A 51 -15.34 -5.58 36.68
C GLY A 51 -16.10 -4.90 35.54
N VAL A 52 -17.30 -5.39 35.21
CA VAL A 52 -18.11 -5.00 34.03
C VAL A 52 -18.36 -3.48 33.90
N SER A 53 -18.24 -2.72 35.00
CA SER A 53 -18.39 -1.27 35.03
C SER A 53 -17.09 -0.48 34.81
N GLU A 54 -15.92 -1.13 34.90
CA GLU A 54 -14.58 -0.51 34.83
C GLU A 54 -13.70 -1.13 33.73
N GLY A 55 -14.06 -2.32 33.21
CA GLY A 55 -13.25 -3.07 32.25
C GLY A 55 -13.43 -2.62 30.80
N ASP A 56 -12.32 -2.41 30.10
CA ASP A 56 -12.31 -2.30 28.65
C ASP A 56 -12.86 -3.60 28.02
N ASN A 57 -13.79 -3.52 27.06
CA ASN A 57 -14.29 -4.74 26.42
C ASN A 57 -13.13 -5.45 25.69
N ARG A 58 -13.02 -6.79 25.77
CA ARG A 58 -12.02 -7.60 25.03
C ARG A 58 -11.86 -7.19 23.56
N LYS A 59 -12.98 -6.85 22.91
CA LYS A 59 -13.01 -6.37 21.52
C LYS A 59 -12.24 -5.06 21.33
N LYS A 60 -12.36 -4.12 22.26
CA LYS A 60 -11.64 -2.84 22.24
C LYS A 60 -10.15 -3.05 22.41
N THR A 61 -9.73 -3.85 23.40
CA THR A 61 -8.30 -4.15 23.64
C THR A 61 -7.67 -4.84 22.45
N ARG A 62 -8.36 -5.83 21.85
CA ARG A 62 -7.91 -6.49 20.63
C ARG A 62 -7.77 -5.52 19.46
N ASN A 63 -8.76 -4.65 19.26
CA ASN A 63 -8.71 -3.65 18.19
C ASN A 63 -7.56 -2.67 18.41
N HIS A 64 -7.38 -2.18 19.64
CA HIS A 64 -6.30 -1.28 20.00
C HIS A 64 -4.92 -1.94 19.75
N TYR A 65 -4.74 -3.19 20.16
CA TYR A 65 -3.51 -3.94 19.91
C TYR A 65 -3.23 -4.13 18.41
N ASN A 66 -4.24 -4.49 17.62
CA ASN A 66 -4.04 -4.64 16.18
C ASN A 66 -3.70 -3.31 15.51
N GLU A 67 -4.34 -2.23 15.95
CA GLU A 67 -4.09 -0.89 15.42
C GLU A 67 -2.69 -0.41 15.77
N THR A 68 -2.23 -0.61 17.01
CA THR A 68 -0.87 -0.22 17.40
C THR A 68 0.19 -0.96 16.58
N VAL A 69 0.02 -2.27 16.33
CA VAL A 69 0.92 -3.03 15.46
C VAL A 69 0.93 -2.49 14.02
N ARG A 70 -0.25 -2.11 13.48
CA ARG A 70 -0.35 -1.52 12.14
C ARG A 70 0.30 -0.15 12.07
N CYS A 71 0.08 0.73 13.05
CA CYS A 71 0.72 2.03 13.12
C CYS A 71 2.25 1.92 13.19
N VAL A 72 2.78 0.99 14.01
CA VAL A 72 4.21 0.72 14.06
C VAL A 72 4.73 0.25 12.70
N THR A 73 3.98 -0.62 12.03
CA THR A 73 4.34 -1.13 10.71
C THR A 73 4.41 -0.01 9.67
N GLU A 74 3.43 0.90 9.66
CA GLU A 74 3.42 2.06 8.78
C GLU A 74 4.59 2.99 9.07
N PHE A 75 4.86 3.29 10.33
CA PHE A 75 5.98 4.12 10.75
C PHE A 75 7.32 3.54 10.28
N VAL A 76 7.54 2.25 10.50
CA VAL A 76 8.77 1.56 10.06
C VAL A 76 8.83 1.49 8.53
N GLY A 77 7.72 1.25 7.85
CA GLY A 77 7.65 1.19 6.39
C GLY A 77 7.96 2.52 5.69
N ILE A 78 7.63 3.65 6.34
CA ILE A 78 8.01 4.98 5.87
C ILE A 78 9.52 5.22 6.01
N ARG A 79 10.14 4.67 7.06
CA ARG A 79 11.55 4.89 7.41
C ARG A 79 12.52 3.90 6.77
N ASP A 80 12.03 2.80 6.20
CA ASP A 80 12.87 1.81 5.53
C ASP A 80 13.42 2.39 4.21
N GLU A 81 14.74 2.60 4.15
CA GLU A 81 15.44 3.14 2.96
C GLU A 81 15.12 2.33 1.69
N ARG A 82 14.88 1.02 1.81
CA ARG A 82 14.54 0.14 0.69
C ARG A 82 13.18 0.53 0.10
N MET A 83 12.21 0.83 0.97
CA MET A 83 10.87 1.28 0.58
C MET A 83 10.90 2.70 0.02
N GLU A 84 11.66 3.60 0.63
CA GLU A 84 11.81 4.98 0.17
C GLU A 84 12.42 5.05 -1.24
N ARG A 85 13.56 4.38 -1.44
CA ARG A 85 14.24 4.30 -2.74
C ARG A 85 13.31 3.76 -3.81
N GLN A 86 12.50 2.77 -3.46
CA GLN A 86 11.55 2.16 -4.37
C GLN A 86 10.39 3.09 -4.73
N LYS A 87 9.82 3.79 -3.76
CA LYS A 87 8.77 4.78 -3.96
C LYS A 87 9.24 5.87 -4.94
N LEU A 88 10.48 6.35 -4.75
CA LEU A 88 11.10 7.32 -5.65
C LEU A 88 11.24 6.78 -7.09
N GLN A 89 11.63 5.52 -7.26
CA GLN A 89 11.74 4.90 -8.59
C GLN A 89 10.36 4.72 -9.26
N ALA A 90 9.35 4.31 -8.49
CA ALA A 90 7.97 4.18 -8.98
C ALA A 90 7.40 5.54 -9.44
N GLU A 91 7.59 6.59 -8.65
CA GLU A 91 7.18 7.96 -8.99
C GLU A 91 7.86 8.46 -10.27
N LYS A 92 9.18 8.24 -10.41
CA LYS A 92 9.92 8.57 -11.64
C LYS A 92 9.34 7.84 -12.86
N TRP A 93 9.00 6.57 -12.73
CA TRP A 93 8.44 5.77 -13.81
C TRP A 93 7.03 6.22 -14.20
N VAL A 94 6.16 6.48 -13.22
CA VAL A 94 4.79 7.01 -13.43
C VAL A 94 4.85 8.37 -14.13
N ARG A 95 5.73 9.27 -13.67
CA ARG A 95 5.92 10.60 -14.27
C ARG A 95 6.39 10.51 -15.72
N LYS A 96 7.28 9.58 -16.04
CA LYS A 96 7.74 9.33 -17.42
C LYS A 96 6.60 8.82 -18.31
N ARG A 97 5.74 7.92 -17.80
CA ARG A 97 4.55 7.44 -18.52
C ARG A 97 3.52 8.55 -18.75
N GLN A 98 3.24 9.37 -17.74
CA GLN A 98 2.30 10.50 -17.87
C GLN A 98 2.77 11.53 -18.89
N LYS A 99 4.06 11.90 -18.88
CA LYS A 99 4.65 12.79 -19.89
C LYS A 99 4.48 12.25 -21.31
N LYS A 100 4.81 10.98 -21.53
CA LYS A 100 4.61 10.31 -22.83
C LYS A 100 3.15 10.30 -23.27
N CYS A 101 2.22 10.05 -22.35
CA CYS A 101 0.79 10.06 -22.63
C CYS A 101 0.31 11.47 -23.04
N SER A 102 0.72 12.50 -22.28
CA SER A 102 0.41 13.91 -22.56
C SER A 102 0.99 14.39 -23.89
N GLU A 103 2.23 14.01 -24.20
CA GLU A 103 2.87 14.32 -25.49
C GLU A 103 2.15 13.65 -26.66
N ARG A 104 1.74 12.40 -26.52
CA ARG A 104 0.92 11.71 -27.53
C ARG A 104 -0.41 12.42 -27.75
N LYS A 105 -1.10 12.80 -26.67
CA LYS A 105 -2.36 13.56 -26.74
C LYS A 105 -2.16 14.91 -27.45
N ARG A 106 -1.11 15.65 -27.12
CA ARG A 106 -0.76 16.94 -27.78
C ARG A 106 -0.37 16.80 -29.25
N LYS A 107 0.17 15.66 -29.68
CA LYS A 107 0.46 15.41 -31.10
C LYS A 107 -0.80 15.10 -31.88
N ILE A 108 -1.69 14.28 -31.32
CA ILE A 108 -2.99 13.95 -31.93
C ILE A 108 -3.84 15.22 -32.08
N GLU A 109 -3.91 16.05 -31.04
CA GLU A 109 -4.69 17.29 -31.08
C GLU A 109 -4.14 18.30 -32.11
N ARG A 110 -2.81 18.38 -32.26
CA ARG A 110 -2.20 19.21 -33.31
C ARG A 110 -2.51 18.67 -34.70
N GLY A 111 -2.37 17.36 -34.91
CA GLY A 111 -2.71 16.72 -36.19
C GLY A 111 -4.19 16.89 -36.56
N LEU A 112 -5.11 16.81 -35.59
CA LEU A 112 -6.54 17.04 -35.83
C LEU A 112 -6.82 18.49 -36.25
N ARG A 113 -6.22 19.48 -35.55
CA ARG A 113 -6.35 20.89 -35.91
C ARG A 113 -5.79 21.20 -37.30
N GLU A 114 -4.66 20.60 -37.65
CA GLU A 114 -4.06 20.72 -38.99
C GLU A 114 -4.99 20.13 -40.06
N GLN A 115 -5.56 18.93 -39.81
CA GLN A 115 -6.51 18.29 -40.72
C GLN A 115 -7.80 19.11 -40.92
N ASP A 116 -8.36 19.68 -39.83
CA ASP A 116 -9.54 20.53 -39.88
C ASP A 116 -9.29 21.79 -40.73
N LEU A 117 -8.11 22.43 -40.57
CA LEU A 117 -7.72 23.61 -41.36
C LEU A 117 -7.59 23.31 -42.86
N TYR A 118 -7.06 22.14 -43.24
CA TYR A 118 -6.97 21.73 -44.65
C TYR A 118 -8.34 21.44 -45.26
N SER A 119 -9.24 20.78 -44.54
CA SER A 119 -10.59 20.49 -45.03
C SER A 119 -11.46 21.74 -45.25
N GLY A 120 -11.18 22.83 -44.51
CA GLY A 120 -11.86 24.12 -44.68
C GLY A 120 -11.36 24.99 -45.84
N GLN A 121 -10.27 24.61 -46.52
CA GLN A 121 -9.78 25.31 -47.73
C GLN A 121 -10.27 24.69 -49.05
N GLU A 122 -10.86 23.49 -49.01
CA GLU A 122 -11.38 22.77 -50.18
C GLU A 122 -12.91 22.90 -50.35
N SER A 123 -13.58 23.71 -49.52
CA SER A 123 -15.02 24.06 -49.61
C SER A 123 -15.21 25.52 -50.00
#